data_AF-A0A8S9K324-F1
#
_entry.id   AF-A0A8S9K324-F1
#
_cell.length_a   1.000
_cell.length_b   1.000
_cell.length_c   1.000
_cell.angle_alpha   90.00
_cell.angle_beta   90.00
_cell.angle_gamma   90.00
#
_symmetry.space_group_name_H-M   'P 1'
#
loop_
_entity.id
_entity.type
_entity.pdbx_description
1 polymer ?
#
loop_
_entity_poly.entity_id
_entity_poly.type
_entity_poly.pdbx_seq_one_letter_code
_entity_poly.pdbx_strand_id
1 'polypeptide(L)' 'MITRRVANLGSPSSVDSVNVKAPDGVKVIVSLKRLVFSHVDQTLSYRVWVWLPLWRDS' A
#
# COMPACT_ATOMS: atom_id res chain seq x y z
N MET A 1 -4.82 -11.34 0.76
CA MET A 1 -4.90 -9.96 0.21
C MET A 1 -5.31 -9.02 1.32
N ILE A 2 -4.66 -7.87 1.46
CA ILE A 2 -4.92 -6.89 2.52
C ILE A 2 -5.39 -5.59 1.88
N THR A 3 -6.48 -5.01 2.37
CA THR A 3 -6.93 -3.67 1.99
C THR A 3 -6.46 -2.68 3.04
N ARG A 4 -5.80 -1.60 2.62
CA ARG A 4 -5.40 -0.49 3.48
C ARG A 4 -6.20 0.75 3.12
N ARG A 5 -6.56 1.52 4.14
CA ARG A 5 -7.23 2.82 4.02
C ARG A 5 -6.32 3.88 4.60
N VAL A 6 -6.19 5.00 3.91
CA VAL A 6 -5.38 6.15 4.34
C VAL A 6 -6.25 7.38 4.21
N ALA A 7 -6.37 8.14 5.29
CA ALA A 7 -7.05 9.43 5.32
C ALA A 7 -6.00 10.54 5.27
N ASN A 8 -6.19 11.53 4.40
CA ASN A 8 -5.37 12.73 4.39
C ASN A 8 -5.81 13.68 5.50
N LEU A 9 -5.01 13.80 6.56
CA LEU A 9 -5.24 14.72 7.67
C LEU A 9 -4.44 16.03 7.53
N GLY A 10 -3.71 16.21 6.43
CA GLY A 10 -2.90 17.39 6.12
C GLY A 10 -3.48 18.25 4.99
N SER A 11 -2.71 19.24 4.55
CA SER A 11 -3.11 20.16 3.47
C SER A 11 -3.51 19.41 2.18
N PRO A 12 -4.51 19.90 1.41
CA PRO A 12 -4.84 19.33 0.09
C PRO A 12 -3.61 19.36 -0.83
N SER A 13 -3.51 18.41 -1.78
CA SER A 13 -2.41 18.24 -2.77
C SER A 13 -1.15 17.47 -2.34
N SER A 14 -1.19 16.70 -1.25
CA SER A 14 -0.11 15.75 -0.94
C SER A 14 -0.08 14.59 -1.96
N VAL A 15 1.14 14.24 -2.40
CA VAL A 15 1.41 13.06 -3.21
C VAL A 15 2.18 12.08 -2.35
N ASP A 16 1.50 11.05 -1.87
CA ASP A 16 2.13 9.99 -1.09
C ASP A 16 2.53 8.84 -2.02
N SER A 17 3.83 8.51 -1.98
CA SER A 17 4.37 7.35 -2.68
C SER A 17 4.38 6.14 -1.75
N VAL A 18 3.86 5.01 -2.21
CA VAL A 18 3.89 3.77 -1.43
C VAL A 18 5.25 3.11 -1.63
N ASN A 19 6.13 3.21 -0.63
CA ASN A 19 7.38 2.47 -0.59
C ASN A 19 7.20 1.15 0.16
N VAL A 20 7.54 0.03 -0.47
CA VAL A 20 7.43 -1.30 0.13
C VAL A 20 8.80 -1.94 0.20
N LYS A 21 9.26 -2.16 1.44
CA LYS A 21 10.38 -3.05 1.71
C LYS A 21 9.84 -4.42 2.08
N ALA A 22 10.00 -5.39 1.18
CA ALA A 22 9.58 -6.76 1.43
C ALA A 22 10.56 -7.46 2.39
N PRO A 23 10.08 -8.23 3.38
CA PRO A 23 10.92 -9.14 4.15
C PRO A 23 11.52 -10.26 3.28
N ASP A 24 12.62 -10.86 3.73
CA ASP A 24 13.30 -11.93 3.00
C ASP A 24 12.39 -13.15 2.78
N GLY A 25 12.35 -13.60 1.53
CA GLY A 25 11.48 -14.70 1.13
C GLY A 25 10.00 -14.34 1.18
N VAL A 26 9.61 -13.06 1.04
CA VAL A 26 8.21 -12.65 0.90
C VAL A 26 8.08 -11.80 -0.35
N LYS A 27 7.14 -12.14 -1.24
CA LYS A 27 6.82 -11.29 -2.39
C LYS A 27 5.65 -10.39 -2.05
N VAL A 28 5.86 -9.08 -2.11
CA VAL A 28 4.83 -8.06 -1.86
C VAL A 28 4.54 -7.28 -3.14
N ILE A 29 3.26 -7.21 -3.53
CA ILE A 29 2.78 -6.44 -4.69
C ILE A 29 1.75 -5.43 -4.19
N VAL A 30 1.83 -4.19 -4.67
CA VAL A 30 0.87 -3.12 -4.36
C VAL A 30 0.13 -2.68 -5.62
N SER A 31 -1.19 -2.51 -5.52
CA SER A 31 -2.05 -2.19 -6.66
C SER A 31 -1.89 -0.77 -7.21
N LEU A 32 -1.41 0.17 -6.39
CA LEU A 32 -1.30 1.59 -6.71
C LEU A 32 0.03 2.12 -6.16
N LYS A 33 0.84 2.73 -7.03
CA LYS A 33 2.13 3.34 -6.64
C LYS A 33 1.98 4.78 -6.13
N ARG A 34 0.83 5.42 -6.35
CA ARG A 34 0.57 6.82 -6.02
C ARG A 34 -0.86 7.00 -5.52
N LEU A 35 -1.01 7.66 -4.38
CA LEU A 35 -2.27 8.16 -3.86
C LEU A 35 -2.26 9.69 -4.00
N VAL A 36 -3.32 10.25 -4.59
CA VAL A 36 -3.44 11.69 -4.82
C VAL A 36 -4.69 12.17 -4.09
N PHE A 37 -4.50 12.93 -3.02
CA PHE A 37 -5.59 13.47 -2.22
C PHE A 37 -5.95 14.88 -2.70
N SER A 38 -7.22 15.10 -3.05
CA SER A 38 -7.72 16.38 -3.56
C SER A 38 -8.28 17.30 -2.48
N HIS A 39 -8.57 16.76 -1.29
CA HIS A 39 -9.09 17.52 -0.15
C HIS A 39 -8.68 16.88 1.19
N VAL A 40 -8.83 17.64 2.27
CA VAL A 40 -8.67 17.17 3.65
C VAL A 40 -9.78 16.16 3.97
N ASP A 41 -9.47 15.16 4.80
CA ASP A 41 -10.34 14.06 5.23
C ASP A 41 -10.75 13.06 4.12
N GLN A 42 -10.26 13.26 2.90
CA GLN A 42 -10.43 12.27 1.84
C GLN A 42 -9.74 10.96 2.25
N THR A 43 -10.49 9.86 2.19
CA THR A 43 -9.95 8.51 2.41
C THR A 43 -9.80 7.77 1.10
N LEU A 44 -8.60 7.30 0.81
CA LEU A 44 -8.31 6.44 -0.33
C LEU A 44 -7.93 5.04 0.13
N SER A 45 -8.18 4.04 -0.73
CA SER A 45 -7.89 2.64 -0.45
C SER A 45 -6.93 2.06 -1.49
N TYR A 46 -6.05 1.18 -1.04
CA TYR A 46 -5.20 0.38 -1.94
C TYR A 46 -5.09 -1.06 -1.45
N ARG A 47 -4.69 -1.95 -2.35
CA ARG A 47 -4.56 -3.38 -2.07
C ARG A 47 -3.10 -3.79 -2.04
N VAL A 48 -2.79 -4.67 -1.10
CA VAL A 48 -1.50 -5.32 -0.95
C VAL A 48 -1.69 -6.83 -1.07
N TRP A 49 -0.95 -7.44 -1.97
CA TRP A 49 -0.83 -8.89 -2.06
C TRP A 49 0.48 -9.32 -1.44
N VAL A 50 0.40 -10.29 -0.54
CA VAL A 50 1.54 -10.92 0.11
C VAL A 50 1.52 -12.38 -0.30
N TRP A 51 2.62 -12.83 -0.89
CA TRP A 51 2.82 -14.21 -1.29
C TRP A 51 4.00 -14.77 -0.52
N LEU A 52 3.76 -15.88 0.17
CA LEU A 52 4.82 -16.71 0.74
C LEU A 52 5.30 -17.69 -0.35
N PRO A 53 6.61 -17.88 -0.53
CA PRO A 53 7.15 -18.86 -1.45
C PRO A 53 6.79 -20.27 -0.96
N LEU A 54 6.24 -21.07 -1.87
CA LEU A 54 5.71 -22.40 -1.59
C LEU A 54 6.78 -23.43 -1.16
N TRP A 55 8.08 -23.08 -1.24
CA TRP A 55 9.19 -23.96 -0.89
C TRP A 55 9.52 -23.98 0.60
N ARG A 56 8.92 -23.10 1.41
CA ARG A 56 9.26 -22.96 2.84
C ARG A 56 8.55 -23.99 3.75
N ASP A 57 7.63 -24.78 3.21
CA ASP A 57 6.84 -25.78 3.95
C ASP A 57 7.29 -27.23 3.64
N SER A 58 8.54 -27.44 3.20
CA SER A 58 9.11 -28.75 2.82
C SER A 58 10.01 -29.34 3.90
#